data_AF-A0A3A8K598-F1
#
_entry.id   AF-A0A3A8K598-F1
#
_cell.length_a   1.000
_cell.length_b   1.000
_cell.length_c   1.000
_cell.angle_alpha   90.00
_cell.angle_beta   90.00
_cell.angle_gamma   90.00
#
_symmetry.space_group_name_H-M   'P 1'
#
loop_
_entity.id
_entity.type
_entity.pdbx_description
1 polymer ?
#
loop_
_entity_poly.entity_id
_entity_poly.type
_entity_poly.pdbx_seq_one_letter_code
_entity_poly.pdbx_strand_id
1 'polypeptide(L)'
;EFNIVGRGVLPLSGLILQAGAQPLPLPGPLFRGALRALGVLGAGTLPVALLDYMHYSWVADGERAESALGFVPLHHVRDAAAAIRRSQS
;
A
#
# COMPACT_ATOMS: atom_id res chain seq x y z
N GLU A 1 -0.39 23.30 -5.88
CA GLU A 1 -0.63 21.85 -5.97
C GLU A 1 -1.38 21.40 -4.73
N PHE A 2 -2.25 20.39 -4.87
CA PHE A 2 -3.08 19.84 -3.78
C PHE A 2 -2.84 18.34 -3.70
N ASN A 3 -2.64 17.80 -2.50
CA ASN A 3 -2.63 16.36 -2.28
C ASN A 3 -4.07 15.87 -2.14
N ILE A 4 -4.45 14.91 -2.98
CA ILE A 4 -5.75 14.24 -2.88
C ILE A 4 -5.53 12.92 -2.15
N VAL A 5 -6.09 12.80 -0.95
CA VAL A 5 -5.84 11.66 -0.06
C VAL A 5 -7.13 10.93 0.28
N GLY A 6 -7.03 9.60 0.37
CA GLY A 6 -8.14 8.77 0.84
C GLY A 6 -8.38 8.91 2.34
N ARG A 7 -9.55 8.46 2.81
CA ARG A 7 -9.84 8.46 4.25
C ARG A 7 -9.17 7.26 4.93
N GLY A 8 -8.36 7.56 5.94
CA GLY A 8 -7.63 6.57 6.73
C GLY A 8 -6.34 6.08 6.08
N VAL A 9 -5.53 5.38 6.86
CA VAL A 9 -4.25 4.79 6.43
C VAL A 9 -4.30 3.29 6.69
N LEU A 10 -3.77 2.50 5.75
CA LEU A 10 -3.66 1.06 5.89
C LEU A 10 -2.24 0.62 5.50
N PRO A 11 -1.46 0.04 6.45
CA PRO A 11 -0.14 -0.46 6.12
C PRO A 11 -0.23 -1.67 5.17
N LEU A 12 0.87 -1.97 4.46
CA LEU A 12 0.96 -3.11 3.54
C LEU A 12 0.55 -4.44 4.20
N SER A 13 0.95 -4.67 5.46
CA SER A 13 0.55 -5.86 6.22
C SER A 13 -0.98 -5.95 6.41
N GLY A 14 -1.65 -4.82 6.59
CA GLY A 14 -3.10 -4.74 6.69
C GLY A 14 -3.80 -5.09 5.37
N LEU A 15 -3.25 -4.65 4.24
CA LEU A 15 -3.74 -5.04 2.92
C LEU A 15 -3.59 -6.54 2.66
N ILE A 16 -2.42 -7.12 2.98
CA ILE A 16 -2.15 -8.56 2.85
C ILE A 16 -3.18 -9.37 3.64
N LEU A 17 -3.43 -8.99 4.89
CA LEU A 17 -4.44 -9.63 5.74
C LEU A 17 -5.85 -9.52 5.15
N GLN A 18 -6.24 -8.33 4.66
CA GLN A 18 -7.57 -8.15 4.07
C GLN A 18 -7.76 -8.95 2.78
N ALA A 19 -6.69 -9.20 2.02
CA ALA A 19 -6.69 -10.07 0.85
C ALA A 19 -6.79 -11.56 1.21
N GLY A 20 -6.78 -11.93 2.50
CA GLY A 20 -6.84 -13.32 2.96
C GLY A 20 -5.49 -14.02 3.01
N ALA A 21 -4.39 -13.29 2.81
CA ALA A 21 -3.03 -13.81 2.92
C ALA A 21 -2.45 -13.53 4.33
N GLN A 22 -1.43 -14.30 4.71
CA GLN A 22 -0.75 -14.13 5.99
C GLN A 22 0.57 -13.35 5.80
N PRO A 23 0.74 -12.17 6.44
CA PRO A 23 2.01 -11.45 6.39
C PRO A 23 3.09 -12.20 7.17
N LEU A 24 4.25 -12.38 6.57
CA LEU A 24 5.41 -13.00 7.21
C LEU A 24 6.32 -11.92 7.81
N PRO A 25 6.61 -11.94 9.12
CA PRO A 25 7.57 -11.01 9.71
C PRO A 25 8.99 -11.41 9.29
N LEU A 26 9.59 -10.63 8.39
CA LEU A 26 10.94 -10.85 7.88
C LEU A 26 11.89 -9.75 8.36
N PRO A 27 13.06 -10.11 8.92
CA PRO A 27 14.15 -9.16 9.12
C PRO A 27 14.52 -8.46 7.80
N GLY A 28 14.77 -7.15 7.85
CA GLY A 28 15.05 -6.32 6.67
C GLY A 28 16.12 -6.88 5.70
N PRO A 29 17.27 -7.40 6.18
CA PRO A 29 18.28 -8.00 5.31
C PRO A 29 17.78 -9.23 4.54
N LEU A 30 16.98 -10.09 5.20
CA LEU A 30 16.40 -11.28 4.57
C LEU A 30 15.37 -10.90 3.51
N PHE A 31 14.55 -9.88 3.79
CA PHE A 31 13.61 -9.33 2.82
C PHE A 31 14.32 -8.83 1.56
N ARG A 32 15.37 -8.00 1.71
CA ARG A 32 16.16 -7.51 0.56
C ARG A 32 16.82 -8.66 -0.23
N GLY A 33 17.29 -9.70 0.46
CA GLY A 33 17.86 -10.90 -0.18
C GLY A 33 16.82 -11.67 -1.00
N ALA A 34 15.64 -11.93 -0.42
CA ALA A 34 14.54 -12.62 -1.10
C ALA A 34 14.08 -11.88 -2.36
N LEU A 35 13.98 -10.55 -2.31
CA LEU A 35 13.60 -9.73 -3.47
C LEU A 35 14.61 -9.81 -4.61
N ARG A 36 15.91 -9.78 -4.30
CA ARG A 36 16.96 -9.98 -5.33
C ARG A 36 16.85 -11.35 -5.98
N ALA A 37 16.64 -12.40 -5.18
CA ALA A 37 16.47 -13.76 -5.70
C ALA A 37 15.25 -13.89 -6.61
N LEU A 38 14.09 -13.33 -6.21
CA LEU A 38 12.88 -13.31 -7.04
C LEU A 38 13.08 -12.55 -8.36
N GLY A 39 13.81 -11.44 -8.33
CA GLY A 39 14.16 -10.69 -9.55
C GLY A 39 15.06 -11.47 -10.52
N VAL A 40 16.02 -12.24 -9.99
CA VAL A 40 16.91 -13.12 -10.80
C VAL A 40 16.13 -14.28 -11.44
N LEU A 41 15.11 -14.79 -10.76
CA LEU A 41 14.29 -15.91 -11.23
C LEU A 41 13.22 -15.50 -12.27
N GLY A 42 13.18 -14.24 -12.70
CA GLY A 42 12.26 -13.78 -13.73
C GLY A 42 10.79 -13.74 -13.29
N ALA A 43 10.52 -13.78 -11.98
CA ALA A 43 9.17 -13.74 -11.40
C ALA A 43 8.50 -12.34 -11.48
N GLY A 44 8.88 -11.54 -12.49
CA GLY A 44 8.54 -10.13 -12.61
C GLY A 44 9.53 -9.22 -11.89
N THR A 45 9.81 -8.06 -12.49
CA THR A 45 10.61 -7.01 -11.86
C THR A 45 9.79 -6.37 -10.75
N LEU A 46 9.80 -6.96 -9.55
CA LEU A 46 9.28 -6.27 -8.37
C LEU A 46 10.22 -5.09 -8.09
N PRO A 47 9.82 -3.82 -8.32
CA PRO A 47 10.73 -2.71 -8.20
C PRO A 47 11.10 -2.56 -6.73
N VAL A 48 12.36 -2.80 -6.37
CA VAL A 48 12.82 -2.69 -4.97
C VAL A 48 12.47 -1.31 -4.38
N ALA A 49 12.53 -0.27 -5.19
CA ALA A 49 12.12 1.09 -4.82
C ALA A 49 10.62 1.19 -4.46
N LEU A 50 9.74 0.47 -5.15
CA LEU A 50 8.31 0.43 -4.82
C LEU A 50 8.09 -0.24 -3.46
N LEU A 51 8.89 -1.26 -3.13
CA LEU A 51 8.78 -1.96 -1.85
C LEU A 51 9.33 -1.12 -0.69
N ASP A 52 10.42 -0.39 -0.91
CA ASP A 52 10.90 0.61 0.06
C ASP A 52 9.82 1.69 0.29
N TYR A 53 9.16 2.16 -0.77
CA TYR A 53 8.02 3.10 -0.66
C TYR A 53 6.83 2.52 0.13
N MET A 54 6.48 1.25 -0.07
CA MET A 54 5.41 0.61 0.70
C MET A 54 5.82 0.29 2.14
N HIS A 55 7.10 0.03 2.39
CA HIS A 55 7.63 -0.25 3.73
C HIS A 55 7.65 1.01 4.60
N TYR A 56 8.04 2.14 4.01
CA TYR A 56 8.01 3.45 4.66
C TYR A 56 6.77 4.21 4.23
N SER A 57 5.64 3.92 4.89
CA SER A 57 4.34 4.55 4.59
C SER A 57 4.47 6.08 4.60
N TRP A 58 4.34 6.69 3.44
CA TRP A 58 4.18 8.14 3.35
C TRP A 58 2.71 8.47 3.60
N VAL A 59 2.43 9.23 4.66
CA VAL A 59 1.12 9.85 4.85
C VAL A 59 1.16 11.21 4.16
N ALA A 60 0.38 11.36 3.10
CA ALA A 60 0.18 12.66 2.46
C ALA A 60 -0.83 13.48 3.28
N ASP A 61 -0.57 14.78 3.42
CA ASP A 61 -1.47 15.72 4.09
C ASP A 61 -2.48 16.30 3.07
N GLY A 62 -3.77 16.09 3.34
CA GLY A 62 -4.89 16.54 2.53
C GLY A 62 -5.57 17.83 3.00
N GLU A 63 -5.12 18.46 4.09
CA GLU A 63 -5.80 19.61 4.71
C GLU A 63 -6.03 20.76 3.73
N ARG A 64 -5.06 20.99 2.84
CA ARG A 64 -5.17 22.04 1.81
C ARG A 64 -6.28 21.76 0.80
N ALA A 65 -6.49 20.49 0.43
CA ALA A 65 -7.54 20.10 -0.51
C ALA A 65 -8.92 20.17 0.15
N GLU A 66 -9.02 19.76 1.42
CA GLU A 66 -10.24 19.87 2.21
C GLU A 66 -10.66 21.34 2.38
N SER A 67 -9.75 22.19 2.87
CA SER A 67 -10.05 23.59 3.16
C SER A 67 -10.29 24.46 1.92
N ALA A 68 -9.53 24.27 0.85
CA ALA A 68 -9.61 25.14 -0.33
C ALA A 68 -10.61 24.65 -1.39
N LEU A 69 -10.85 23.34 -1.48
CA LEU A 69 -11.70 22.74 -2.51
C LEU A 69 -12.98 22.11 -1.93
N GLY A 70 -13.11 22.02 -0.61
CA GLY A 70 -14.18 21.25 0.02
C GLY A 70 -14.08 19.75 -0.30
N PHE A 71 -12.89 19.25 -0.61
CA PHE A 71 -12.70 17.85 -1.00
C PHE A 71 -12.95 16.93 0.20
N VAL A 72 -13.93 16.03 0.07
CA VAL A 72 -14.24 15.02 1.10
C VAL A 72 -14.15 13.62 0.48
N PRO A 73 -13.19 12.78 0.91
CA PRO A 73 -13.10 11.40 0.44
C PRO A 73 -14.31 10.58 0.88
N LEU A 74 -15.02 9.99 -0.10
CA LEU A 74 -16.26 9.24 0.13
C LEU A 74 -16.03 7.86 0.75
N HIS A 75 -14.89 7.23 0.45
CA HIS A 75 -14.61 5.86 0.88
C HIS A 75 -13.42 5.80 1.82
N HIS A 76 -13.53 4.97 2.86
CA HIS A 76 -12.41 4.63 3.71
C HIS A 76 -11.51 3.62 3.00
N VAL A 77 -10.20 3.65 3.26
CA VAL A 77 -9.23 2.71 2.65
C VAL A 77 -9.60 1.24 2.85
N ARG A 78 -10.24 0.92 3.97
CA ARG A 78 -10.76 -0.44 4.28
C ARG A 78 -11.91 -0.87 3.37
N ASP A 79 -12.77 0.07 2.97
CA ASP A 79 -13.88 -0.20 2.06
C ASP A 79 -13.35 -0.48 0.65
N ALA A 80 -12.36 0.32 0.22
CA ALA A 80 -11.67 0.13 -1.05
C ALA A 80 -10.96 -1.23 -1.10
N ALA A 81 -10.23 -1.61 -0.06
CA ALA A 81 -9.59 -2.91 0.04
C ALA A 81 -10.60 -4.08 0.03
N ALA A 82 -11.72 -3.95 0.73
CA ALA A 82 -12.80 -4.94 0.70
C ALA A 82 -13.46 -5.05 -0.68
N ALA A 83 -13.55 -3.94 -1.44
CA ALA A 83 -14.05 -3.94 -2.81
C ALA A 83 -13.12 -4.71 -3.76
N ILE A 84 -11.80 -4.51 -3.66
CA ILE A 84 -10.81 -5.23 -4.49
C ILE A 84 -10.89 -6.74 -4.26
N ARG A 85 -11.06 -7.19 -3.01
CA ARG A 85 -11.23 -8.63 -2.73
C ARG A 85 -12.44 -9.21 -3.45
N ARG A 86 -13.57 -8.49 -3.44
CA ARG A 86 -14.80 -8.93 -4.09
C ARG A 86 -14.69 -8.99 -5.61
N SER A 87 -13.87 -8.14 -6.24
CA SER A 87 -13.70 -8.16 -7.70
C SER A 87 -12.77 -9.27 -8.21
N GLN A 88 -12.03 -9.94 -7.32
CA GLN A 88 -11.11 -11.03 -7.69
C GLN A 88 -11.66 -12.43 -7.37
N SER A 89 -12.88 -12.51 -6.83
CA SER A 89 -13.65 -13.76 -6.63
C SER A 89 -14.64 -13.94 -7.78
#